data_AF-A0A7V5PYB5-F1
#
_entry.id   AF-A0A7V5PYB5-F1
#
_cell.length_a   1.000
_cell.length_b   1.000
_cell.length_c   1.000
_cell.angle_alpha   90.00
_cell.angle_beta   90.00
_cell.angle_gamma   90.00
#
_symmetry.space_group_name_H-M   'P 1'
#
loop_
_entity.id
_entity.type
_entity.pdbx_description
1 polymer ?
#
loop_
_entity_poly.entity_id
_entity_poly.type
_entity_poly.pdbx_seq_one_letter_code
_entity_poly.pdbx_strand_id
1 'polypeptide(L)'
;MREEGQLAGHRVFNADRFLDKFVGRESLIRQYVGSWNGRANIADVATLDVPRFKQYLVDGNGSGKDELLEGLYRTYDLCTERGHEDLLAACRDFDYDPDPNGDLPVECLSLKVRAEHEEAFNLAYDRNALWQAERFSIYRGPFPRDVRDLPEAAERFESCLEDTFREAKKSDRVLVRQYREGAYTNFVVYHEKRTRAELVFDQTHERRHVSPLILRPAQQDFISYNVETGQLEIETRFSTEELVLRDQFAECCLGDGTFFQDPATADLLDLSRIVDDDFDMPVDEG
;
A
#
# COMPACT_ATOMS: atom_id res chain seq x y z
N MET A 1 -20.00 11.21 -26.14
CA MET A 1 -18.75 10.45 -26.31
C MET A 1 -17.65 11.21 -25.60
N ARG A 2 -17.35 10.81 -24.36
CA ARG A 2 -16.20 11.28 -23.59
C ARG A 2 -15.21 10.12 -23.63
N GLU A 3 -14.04 10.33 -24.20
CA GLU A 3 -12.93 9.37 -24.15
C GLU A 3 -12.30 9.43 -22.76
N GLU A 4 -12.30 8.27 -22.12
CA GLU A 4 -11.68 7.99 -20.83
C GLU A 4 -10.17 7.84 -21.05
N GLY A 5 -9.42 8.86 -20.66
CA GLY A 5 -8.01 8.71 -20.32
C GLY A 5 -7.92 8.01 -18.97
N GLN A 6 -7.53 6.74 -18.99
CA GLN A 6 -7.42 5.84 -17.86
C GLN A 6 -6.24 6.25 -16.95
N LEU A 7 -6.40 7.34 -16.21
CA LEU A 7 -5.64 7.63 -14.99
C LEU A 7 -6.24 6.80 -13.86
N ALA A 8 -5.40 6.33 -12.94
CA ALA A 8 -5.77 5.57 -11.75
C ALA A 8 -7.07 6.12 -11.15
N GLY A 9 -8.04 5.24 -10.86
CA GLY A 9 -9.35 5.62 -10.35
C GLY A 9 -9.20 6.73 -9.32
N HIS A 10 -9.78 7.89 -9.60
CA HIS A 10 -9.72 9.04 -8.70
C HIS A 10 -10.16 8.56 -7.31
N ARG A 11 -9.23 8.50 -6.34
CA ARG A 11 -9.58 8.28 -4.93
C ARG A 11 -10.64 9.32 -4.59
N VAL A 12 -11.87 8.89 -4.33
CA VAL A 12 -12.96 9.80 -3.97
C VAL A 12 -12.77 10.20 -2.52
N PHE A 13 -11.87 11.16 -2.29
CA PHE A 13 -11.64 11.75 -0.99
C PHE A 13 -12.39 13.07 -0.88
N ASN A 14 -13.39 13.09 0.00
CA ASN A 14 -14.05 14.33 0.38
C ASN A 14 -13.39 14.87 1.66
N ALA A 15 -12.34 15.67 1.48
CA ALA A 15 -11.57 16.26 2.58
C ALA A 15 -12.46 17.04 3.55
N ASP A 16 -13.47 17.75 3.03
CA ASP A 16 -14.37 18.54 3.87
C ASP A 16 -15.18 17.68 4.82
N ARG A 17 -15.85 16.64 4.30
CA ARG A 17 -16.67 15.72 5.09
C ARG A 17 -15.83 14.92 6.08
N PHE A 18 -14.62 14.54 5.68
CA PHE A 18 -13.68 13.85 6.55
C PHE A 18 -13.24 14.74 7.71
N LEU A 19 -12.83 15.98 7.43
CA LEU A 19 -12.36 16.91 8.45
C LEU A 19 -13.46 17.41 9.40
N ASP A 20 -14.72 17.42 8.97
CA ASP A 20 -15.86 17.74 9.86
C ASP A 20 -16.01 16.75 11.03
N LYS A 21 -15.44 15.54 10.92
CA LYS A 21 -15.43 14.53 12.01
C LYS A 21 -14.55 14.93 13.20
N PHE A 22 -13.69 15.92 13.02
CA PHE A 22 -12.72 16.38 14.02
C PHE A 22 -13.16 17.65 14.75
N VAL A 23 -14.36 18.18 14.44
CA VAL A 23 -14.93 19.33 15.17
C VAL A 23 -15.13 18.94 16.64
N GLY A 24 -14.57 19.73 17.56
CA GLY A 24 -14.50 19.44 18.99
C GLY A 24 -13.39 18.47 19.40
N ARG A 25 -12.57 18.00 18.45
CA ARG A 25 -11.42 17.09 18.63
C ARG A 25 -10.18 17.60 17.90
N GLU A 26 -10.03 18.92 17.82
CA GLU A 26 -8.97 19.59 17.06
C GLU A 26 -7.57 19.29 17.63
N SER A 27 -7.46 18.78 18.85
CA SER A 27 -6.19 18.29 19.39
C SER A 27 -5.57 17.19 18.52
N LEU A 28 -6.38 16.33 17.90
CA LEU A 28 -5.88 15.26 17.02
C LEU A 28 -5.26 15.82 15.74
N ILE A 29 -5.88 16.83 15.12
CA ILE A 29 -5.33 17.53 13.96
C ILE A 29 -4.01 18.21 14.36
N ARG A 30 -3.96 18.84 15.53
CA ARG A 30 -2.75 19.51 16.03
C ARG A 30 -1.61 18.53 16.28
N GLN A 31 -1.88 17.37 16.86
CA GLN A 31 -0.89 16.29 17.02
C GLN A 31 -0.39 15.80 15.66
N TYR A 32 -1.30 15.52 14.73
CA TYR A 32 -0.95 15.10 13.37
C TYR A 32 -0.07 16.12 12.66
N VAL A 33 -0.46 17.39 12.63
CA VAL A 33 0.36 18.46 12.04
C VAL A 33 1.70 18.61 12.77
N GLY A 34 1.70 18.47 14.09
CA GLY A 34 2.89 18.52 14.93
C GLY A 34 3.93 17.46 14.56
N SER A 35 3.51 16.25 14.17
CA SER A 35 4.44 15.17 13.80
C SER A 35 5.28 15.48 12.55
N TRP A 36 4.86 16.45 11.74
CA TRP A 36 5.60 16.90 10.56
C TRP A 36 6.77 17.86 10.87
N ASN A 37 6.98 18.23 12.13
CA ASN A 37 8.13 19.02 12.61
C ASN A 37 8.36 20.33 11.81
N GLY A 38 7.28 21.06 11.50
CA GLY A 38 7.36 22.34 10.79
C GLY A 38 7.47 22.24 9.27
N ARG A 39 7.66 21.05 8.69
CA ARG A 39 7.69 20.85 7.21
C ARG A 39 6.39 21.24 6.52
N ALA A 40 5.26 21.17 7.24
CA ALA A 40 3.97 21.63 6.76
C ALA A 40 3.86 23.16 6.66
N ASN A 41 4.74 23.94 7.32
CA ASN A 41 4.71 25.40 7.33
C ASN A 41 3.33 25.99 7.72
N ILE A 42 2.65 25.36 8.69
CA ILE A 42 1.42 25.87 9.27
C ILE A 42 1.77 26.76 10.47
N ALA A 43 1.41 28.04 10.40
CA ALA A 43 1.58 28.98 11.51
C ALA A 43 0.67 28.59 12.70
N ASP A 44 1.16 28.80 13.91
CA ASP A 44 0.38 28.70 15.16
C ASP A 44 -0.40 27.39 15.33
N VAL A 45 0.27 26.24 15.13
CA VAL A 45 -0.31 24.89 15.29
C VAL A 45 -1.09 24.73 16.60
N ALA A 46 -0.64 25.36 17.68
CA ALA A 46 -1.33 25.33 18.97
C ALA A 46 -2.79 25.83 18.93
N THR A 47 -3.14 26.68 17.95
CA THR A 47 -4.49 27.26 17.77
C THR A 47 -5.18 26.80 16.48
N LEU A 48 -4.63 25.78 15.82
CA LEU A 48 -5.19 25.23 14.59
C LEU A 48 -6.55 24.57 14.88
N ASP A 49 -7.57 24.96 14.12
CA ASP A 49 -8.91 24.40 14.13
C ASP A 49 -9.27 23.79 12.76
N VAL A 50 -10.43 23.11 12.68
CA VAL A 50 -10.88 22.46 11.44
C VAL A 50 -10.98 23.45 10.27
N PRO A 51 -11.64 24.63 10.39
CA PRO A 51 -11.72 25.59 9.28
C PRO A 51 -10.35 26.07 8.78
N ARG A 52 -9.42 26.40 9.69
CA ARG A 52 -8.06 26.83 9.31
C ARG A 52 -7.29 25.70 8.64
N PHE A 53 -7.45 24.46 9.11
CA PHE A 53 -6.79 23.33 8.48
C PHE A 53 -7.34 23.05 7.09
N LYS A 54 -8.66 23.12 6.88
CA LYS A 54 -9.29 23.07 5.55
C LYS A 54 -8.72 24.13 4.61
N GLN A 55 -8.63 25.38 5.09
CA GLN A 55 -8.05 26.46 4.30
C GLN A 55 -6.59 26.18 3.91
N TYR A 56 -5.80 25.64 4.83
CA TYR A 56 -4.42 25.25 4.56
C TYR A 56 -4.32 24.13 3.51
N LEU A 57 -5.22 23.13 3.50
CA LEU A 57 -5.19 22.08 2.49
C LEU A 57 -5.40 22.66 1.08
N VAL A 58 -6.20 23.71 0.94
CA VAL A 58 -6.41 24.40 -0.35
C VAL A 58 -5.21 25.30 -0.69
N ASP A 59 -4.87 26.25 0.18
CA ASP A 59 -3.97 27.37 -0.16
C ASP A 59 -2.53 27.21 0.33
N GLY A 60 -2.27 26.22 1.19
CA GLY A 60 -0.95 26.01 1.79
C GLY A 60 0.12 25.69 0.75
N ASN A 61 1.36 26.07 1.04
CA ASN A 61 2.52 25.91 0.14
C ASN A 61 3.75 25.32 0.86
N GLY A 62 3.56 24.66 2.00
CA GLY A 62 4.66 24.02 2.72
C GLY A 62 5.28 22.90 1.88
N SER A 63 6.60 22.73 1.97
CA SER A 63 7.31 21.69 1.22
C SER A 63 6.90 20.28 1.61
N GLY A 64 6.33 20.10 2.82
CA GLY A 64 5.78 18.83 3.30
C GLY A 64 4.27 18.66 3.09
N LYS A 65 3.62 19.52 2.28
CA LYS A 65 2.17 19.51 2.10
C LYS A 65 1.70 18.23 1.42
N ASP A 66 2.42 17.77 0.40
CA ASP A 66 2.04 16.60 -0.38
C ASP A 66 2.12 15.32 0.47
N GLU A 67 3.17 15.17 1.28
CA GLU A 67 3.29 14.04 2.21
C GLU A 67 2.26 14.10 3.33
N LEU A 68 1.95 15.31 3.82
CA LEU A 68 0.87 15.52 4.79
C LEU A 68 -0.50 15.15 4.20
N LEU A 69 -0.76 15.50 2.94
CA LEU A 69 -1.98 15.10 2.25
C LEU A 69 -2.03 13.59 2.04
N GLU A 70 -0.93 12.96 1.66
CA GLU A 70 -0.86 11.50 1.53
C GLU A 70 -1.14 10.80 2.87
N GLY A 71 -0.61 11.32 3.99
CA GLY A 71 -0.95 10.80 5.31
C GLY A 71 -2.45 10.89 5.62
N LEU A 72 -3.15 11.95 5.17
CA LEU A 72 -4.60 12.08 5.31
C LEU A 72 -5.37 11.10 4.40
N TYR A 73 -4.91 10.92 3.16
CA TYR A 73 -5.51 9.93 2.24
C TYR A 73 -5.41 8.52 2.82
N ARG A 74 -4.22 8.13 3.30
CA ARG A 74 -4.03 6.82 3.93
C ARG A 74 -4.88 6.65 5.20
N THR A 75 -5.03 7.73 5.97
CA THR A 75 -5.91 7.74 7.15
C THR A 75 -7.35 7.46 6.75
N TYR A 76 -7.82 8.11 5.69
CA TYR A 76 -9.16 7.93 5.13
C TYR A 76 -9.38 6.53 4.55
N ASP A 77 -8.38 5.95 3.88
CA ASP A 77 -8.48 4.60 3.31
C ASP A 77 -8.73 3.52 4.38
N LEU A 78 -8.26 3.75 5.61
CA LEU A 78 -8.55 2.89 6.77
C LEU A 78 -9.90 3.16 7.44
N CYS A 79 -10.66 4.18 7.00
CA CYS A 79 -11.98 4.52 7.56
C CYS A 79 -13.10 3.64 6.99
N THR A 80 -12.86 2.33 6.91
CA THR A 80 -13.82 1.30 6.54
C THR A 80 -13.98 0.32 7.70
N GLU A 81 -14.99 -0.55 7.67
CA GLU A 81 -15.14 -1.59 8.71
C GLU A 81 -13.89 -2.47 8.78
N ARG A 82 -13.40 -2.93 7.62
CA ARG A 82 -12.19 -3.73 7.53
C ARG A 82 -10.94 -2.96 7.99
N GLY A 83 -10.76 -1.74 7.49
CA GLY A 83 -9.61 -0.90 7.88
C GLY A 83 -9.59 -0.60 9.38
N HIS A 84 -10.75 -0.48 10.01
CA HIS A 84 -10.86 -0.35 11.47
C HIS A 84 -10.39 -1.61 12.20
N GLU A 85 -10.80 -2.79 11.74
CA GLU A 85 -10.35 -4.07 12.31
C GLU A 85 -8.82 -4.24 12.19
N ASP A 86 -8.27 -3.95 11.01
CA ASP A 86 -6.83 -4.03 10.75
C ASP A 86 -6.06 -3.02 11.63
N LEU A 87 -6.62 -1.83 11.85
CA LEU A 87 -6.04 -0.81 12.72
C LEU A 87 -5.98 -1.26 14.19
N LEU A 88 -7.08 -1.79 14.72
CA LEU A 88 -7.12 -2.30 16.09
C LEU A 88 -6.21 -3.53 16.25
N ALA A 89 -6.18 -4.43 15.26
CA ALA A 89 -5.28 -5.58 15.26
C ALA A 89 -3.81 -5.14 15.29
N ALA A 90 -3.42 -4.19 14.42
CA ALA A 90 -2.07 -3.68 14.41
C ALA A 90 -1.71 -2.98 15.72
N CYS A 91 -2.61 -2.19 16.30
CA CYS A 91 -2.36 -1.56 17.60
C CYS A 91 -2.09 -2.60 18.70
N ARG A 92 -2.82 -3.72 18.73
CA ARG A 92 -2.57 -4.83 19.66
C ARG A 92 -1.20 -5.49 19.46
N ASP A 93 -0.74 -5.63 18.22
CA ASP A 93 0.57 -6.22 17.93
C ASP A 93 1.73 -5.38 18.49
N PHE A 94 1.50 -4.09 18.74
CA PHE A 94 2.46 -3.16 19.34
C PHE A 94 2.15 -2.84 20.81
N ASP A 95 1.26 -3.59 21.47
CA ASP A 95 0.78 -3.32 22.83
C ASP A 95 0.31 -1.85 23.03
N TYR A 96 -0.27 -1.27 21.98
CA TYR A 96 -0.72 0.12 21.92
C TYR A 96 -2.25 0.18 22.00
N ASP A 97 -2.78 0.94 22.95
CA ASP A 97 -4.22 1.19 23.09
C ASP A 97 -4.55 2.68 22.84
N PRO A 98 -4.86 3.06 21.58
CA PRO A 98 -5.17 4.44 21.23
C PRO A 98 -6.53 4.93 21.76
N ASP A 99 -7.45 4.04 22.14
CA ASP A 99 -8.80 4.41 22.58
C ASP A 99 -9.35 3.43 23.64
N PRO A 100 -8.84 3.51 24.89
CA PRO A 100 -9.19 2.54 25.93
C PRO A 100 -10.67 2.48 26.29
N ASN A 101 -11.43 3.52 25.98
CA ASN A 101 -12.86 3.61 26.25
C ASN A 101 -13.73 3.26 25.03
N GLY A 102 -13.15 3.15 23.82
CA GLY A 102 -13.88 2.90 22.58
C GLY A 102 -14.79 4.05 22.14
N ASP A 103 -14.43 5.29 22.45
CA ASP A 103 -15.25 6.49 22.21
C ASP A 103 -14.92 7.19 20.88
N LEU A 104 -13.81 6.83 20.22
CA LEU A 104 -13.36 7.45 18.99
C LEU A 104 -13.99 6.77 17.76
N PRO A 105 -14.66 7.55 16.88
CA PRO A 105 -14.97 7.13 15.52
C PRO A 105 -13.68 6.76 14.78
N VAL A 106 -13.81 5.84 13.82
CA VAL A 106 -12.68 5.32 13.03
C VAL A 106 -11.83 6.42 12.40
N GLU A 107 -12.44 7.53 11.94
CA GLU A 107 -11.69 8.65 11.35
C GLU A 107 -10.74 9.31 12.37
N CYS A 108 -11.22 9.52 13.59
CA CYS A 108 -10.42 10.08 14.68
C CYS A 108 -9.35 9.10 15.15
N LEU A 109 -9.73 7.83 15.28
CA LEU A 109 -8.83 6.76 15.69
C LEU A 109 -7.67 6.60 14.69
N SER A 110 -7.98 6.49 13.40
CA SER A 110 -7.01 6.35 12.32
C SER A 110 -5.99 7.49 12.33
N LEU A 111 -6.45 8.75 12.45
CA LEU A 111 -5.54 9.90 12.48
C LEU A 111 -4.68 9.92 13.75
N LYS A 112 -5.25 9.53 14.89
CA LYS A 112 -4.54 9.44 16.16
C LYS A 112 -3.42 8.41 16.09
N VAL A 113 -3.71 7.19 15.62
CA VAL A 113 -2.69 6.14 15.45
C VAL A 113 -1.62 6.59 14.46
N ARG A 114 -1.99 7.22 13.34
CA ARG A 114 -1.02 7.80 12.39
C ARG A 114 -0.08 8.81 13.04
N ALA A 115 -0.59 9.65 13.95
CA ALA A 115 0.18 10.71 14.60
C ALA A 115 1.05 10.21 15.76
N GLU A 116 0.55 9.26 16.55
CA GLU A 116 1.19 8.80 17.79
C GLU A 116 2.02 7.53 17.61
N HIS A 117 1.67 6.66 16.65
CA HIS A 117 2.32 5.38 16.44
C HIS A 117 2.34 4.96 14.95
N GLU A 118 3.24 5.58 14.17
CA GLU A 118 3.31 5.41 12.71
C GLU A 118 3.55 3.96 12.26
N GLU A 119 4.27 3.14 13.03
CA GLU A 119 4.52 1.73 12.68
C GLU A 119 3.24 0.88 12.70
N ALA A 120 2.47 0.93 13.79
CA ALA A 120 1.14 0.30 13.88
C ALA A 120 0.19 0.79 12.77
N PHE A 121 0.20 2.09 12.47
CA PHE A 121 -0.58 2.63 11.35
C PHE A 121 -0.15 2.04 10.00
N ASN A 122 1.17 1.96 9.75
CA ASN A 122 1.70 1.40 8.52
C ASN A 122 1.33 -0.08 8.37
N LEU A 123 1.45 -0.87 9.44
CA LEU A 123 1.04 -2.28 9.44
C LEU A 123 -0.46 -2.45 9.12
N ALA A 124 -1.33 -1.64 9.75
CA ALA A 124 -2.76 -1.65 9.46
C ALA A 124 -3.07 -1.32 8.00
N TYR A 125 -2.39 -0.30 7.47
CA TYR A 125 -2.51 0.10 6.07
C TYR A 125 -2.03 -0.99 5.11
N ASP A 126 -0.92 -1.66 5.42
CA ASP A 126 -0.35 -2.73 4.62
C ASP A 126 -1.27 -3.97 4.59
N ARG A 127 -1.90 -4.31 5.73
CA ARG A 127 -2.94 -5.36 5.83
C ARG A 127 -4.17 -5.05 4.99
N ASN A 128 -4.73 -3.86 5.17
CA ASN A 128 -5.92 -3.45 4.44
C ASN A 128 -5.64 -3.36 2.92
N ALA A 129 -4.45 -2.93 2.53
CA ALA A 129 -4.04 -2.88 1.13
C ALA A 129 -3.89 -4.29 0.53
N LEU A 130 -3.28 -5.23 1.25
CA LEU A 130 -3.19 -6.64 0.82
C LEU A 130 -4.58 -7.26 0.66
N TRP A 131 -5.50 -6.99 1.58
CA TRP A 131 -6.87 -7.49 1.52
C TRP A 131 -7.64 -6.97 0.30
N GLN A 132 -7.35 -5.75 -0.15
CA GLN A 132 -7.95 -5.17 -1.35
C GLN A 132 -7.33 -5.68 -2.66
N ALA A 133 -6.27 -6.49 -2.60
CA ALA A 133 -5.64 -7.06 -3.78
C ALA A 133 -6.55 -8.15 -4.39
N GLU A 134 -6.78 -8.07 -5.70
CA GLU A 134 -7.81 -8.90 -6.35
C GLU A 134 -7.26 -10.11 -7.11
N ARG A 135 -5.97 -10.12 -7.47
CA ARG A 135 -5.43 -11.07 -8.48
C ARG A 135 -4.11 -11.69 -8.04
N PHE A 136 -4.19 -12.84 -7.38
CA PHE A 136 -3.01 -13.59 -6.99
C PHE A 136 -2.66 -14.68 -8.00
N SER A 137 -1.40 -14.71 -8.39
CA SER A 137 -0.76 -15.88 -8.99
C SER A 137 -0.23 -16.78 -7.87
N ILE A 138 -0.54 -18.07 -7.94
CA ILE A 138 -0.22 -19.05 -6.90
C ILE A 138 0.89 -19.98 -7.40
N TYR A 139 1.91 -20.15 -6.56
CA TYR A 139 3.03 -21.05 -6.76
C TYR A 139 3.19 -21.95 -5.53
N ARG A 140 3.66 -23.18 -5.72
CA ARG A 140 3.85 -24.12 -4.61
C ARG A 140 5.27 -24.66 -4.58
N GLY A 141 6.04 -24.35 -3.54
CA GLY A 141 7.35 -24.96 -3.38
C GLY A 141 7.29 -26.48 -3.21
N PRO A 142 8.40 -27.20 -3.46
CA PRO A 142 8.45 -28.66 -3.33
C PRO A 142 8.24 -29.15 -1.88
N PHE A 143 8.51 -28.30 -0.90
CA PHE A 143 8.27 -28.56 0.52
C PHE A 143 8.18 -27.23 1.29
N PRO A 144 7.59 -27.21 2.50
CA PRO A 144 7.55 -26.00 3.32
C PRO A 144 8.95 -25.57 3.78
N ARG A 145 9.26 -24.26 3.75
CA ARG A 145 10.57 -23.72 4.15
C ARG A 145 10.41 -22.37 4.83
N ASP A 146 10.81 -22.25 6.09
CA ASP A 146 10.73 -20.97 6.82
C ASP A 146 11.69 -19.91 6.23
N VAL A 147 11.25 -18.65 6.25
CA VAL A 147 12.08 -17.49 5.93
C VAL A 147 12.89 -17.13 7.17
N ARG A 148 14.17 -17.47 7.14
CA ARG A 148 15.09 -17.21 8.26
C ARG A 148 15.47 -15.74 8.29
N ASP A 149 15.46 -15.18 9.50
CA ASP A 149 15.76 -13.77 9.77
C ASP A 149 15.03 -12.84 8.79
N LEU A 150 13.71 -12.74 9.00
CA LEU A 150 12.82 -12.05 8.07
C LEU A 150 13.23 -10.58 7.79
N PRO A 151 13.67 -9.77 8.76
CA PRO A 151 14.21 -8.44 8.47
C PRO A 151 15.41 -8.48 7.52
N GLU A 152 16.40 -9.34 7.80
CA GLU A 152 17.60 -9.45 6.96
C GLU A 152 17.28 -9.99 5.56
N ALA A 153 16.33 -10.95 5.47
CA ALA A 153 15.83 -11.46 4.19
C ALA A 153 15.13 -10.37 3.37
N ALA A 154 14.32 -9.52 4.02
CA ALA A 154 13.65 -8.40 3.37
C ALA A 154 14.65 -7.35 2.86
N GLU A 155 15.69 -7.03 3.63
CA GLU A 155 16.75 -6.09 3.21
C GLU A 155 17.54 -6.63 2.00
N ARG A 156 17.88 -7.92 1.99
CA ARG A 156 18.50 -8.57 0.83
C ARG A 156 17.58 -8.53 -0.39
N PHE A 157 16.31 -8.85 -0.18
CA PHE A 157 15.30 -8.85 -1.24
C PHE A 157 15.09 -7.44 -1.84
N GLU A 158 15.00 -6.41 -1.00
CA GLU A 158 14.95 -5.01 -1.41
C GLU A 158 16.16 -4.67 -2.30
N SER A 159 17.37 -4.92 -1.81
CA SER A 159 18.62 -4.63 -2.53
C SER A 159 18.68 -5.31 -3.91
N CYS A 160 18.28 -6.59 -3.99
CA CYS A 160 18.24 -7.32 -5.25
C CYS A 160 17.20 -6.75 -6.24
N LEU A 161 16.04 -6.30 -5.75
CA LEU A 161 15.04 -5.64 -6.57
C LEU A 161 15.52 -4.26 -7.05
N GLU A 162 16.21 -3.49 -6.20
CA GLU A 162 16.82 -2.21 -6.59
C GLU A 162 17.76 -2.37 -7.78
N ASP A 163 18.67 -3.34 -7.71
CA ASP A 163 19.62 -3.63 -8.79
C ASP A 163 18.89 -4.05 -10.08
N THR A 164 17.92 -4.96 -9.96
CA THR A 164 17.13 -5.45 -11.10
C THR A 164 16.33 -4.32 -11.76
N PHE A 165 15.68 -3.47 -10.97
CA PHE A 165 14.86 -2.37 -11.49
C PHE A 165 15.71 -1.19 -11.96
N ARG A 166 16.92 -0.99 -11.43
CA ARG A 166 17.86 0.01 -11.97
C ARG A 166 18.15 -0.24 -13.44
N GLU A 167 18.31 -1.51 -13.81
CA GLU A 167 18.53 -1.89 -15.20
C GLU A 167 17.26 -1.81 -16.04
N ALA A 168 16.18 -2.45 -15.58
CA ALA A 168 14.93 -2.63 -16.33
C ALA A 168 14.08 -1.35 -16.43
N LYS A 169 14.00 -0.57 -15.34
CA LYS A 169 13.11 0.58 -15.18
C LYS A 169 13.84 1.93 -15.14
N LYS A 170 15.17 1.92 -15.01
CA LYS A 170 16.00 3.11 -14.75
C LYS A 170 15.61 3.81 -13.44
N SER A 171 15.23 3.01 -12.45
CA SER A 171 14.95 3.43 -11.08
C SER A 171 15.34 2.31 -10.13
N ASP A 172 16.02 2.68 -9.05
CA ASP A 172 16.39 1.83 -7.92
C ASP A 172 15.58 2.17 -6.68
N ARG A 173 14.49 2.94 -6.81
CA ARG A 173 13.63 3.26 -5.68
C ARG A 173 12.69 2.10 -5.41
N VAL A 174 13.07 1.26 -4.45
CA VAL A 174 12.28 0.16 -3.93
C VAL A 174 12.14 0.37 -2.41
N LEU A 175 10.99 -0.02 -1.88
CA LEU A 175 10.77 -0.16 -0.45
C LEU A 175 10.01 -1.46 -0.22
N VAL A 176 10.59 -2.35 0.56
CA VAL A 176 9.99 -3.63 0.95
C VAL A 176 9.58 -3.53 2.41
N ARG A 177 8.29 -3.68 2.68
CA ARG A 177 7.78 -3.89 4.03
C ARG A 177 7.45 -5.35 4.23
N GLN A 178 7.60 -5.84 5.46
CA GLN A 178 7.31 -7.23 5.80
C GLN A 178 6.55 -7.32 7.13
N TYR A 179 5.70 -8.34 7.25
CA TYR A 179 5.09 -8.72 8.51
C TYR A 179 4.69 -10.21 8.50
N ARG A 180 4.45 -10.77 9.70
CA ARG A 180 3.92 -12.13 9.87
C ARG A 180 2.48 -12.09 10.34
N GLU A 181 1.67 -13.02 9.84
CA GLU A 181 0.29 -13.21 10.26
C GLU A 181 -0.06 -14.70 10.21
N GLY A 182 -0.12 -15.34 11.39
CA GLY A 182 -0.27 -16.79 11.48
C GLY A 182 0.87 -17.53 10.75
N ALA A 183 0.51 -18.40 9.81
CA ALA A 183 1.44 -19.14 8.96
C ALA A 183 1.99 -18.31 7.77
N TYR A 184 1.48 -17.10 7.57
CA TYR A 184 1.86 -16.27 6.43
C TYR A 184 2.98 -15.30 6.78
N THR A 185 3.95 -15.22 5.88
CA THR A 185 4.94 -14.16 5.82
C THR A 185 4.60 -13.28 4.61
N ASN A 186 4.23 -12.04 4.88
CA ASN A 186 3.76 -11.09 3.89
C ASN A 186 4.83 -10.04 3.58
N PHE A 187 4.94 -9.67 2.30
CA PHE A 187 5.74 -8.57 1.82
C PHE A 187 4.90 -7.62 0.99
N VAL A 188 5.09 -6.32 1.22
CA VAL A 188 4.53 -5.26 0.39
C VAL A 188 5.69 -4.56 -0.30
N VAL A 189 5.73 -4.64 -1.63
CA VAL A 189 6.82 -4.11 -2.44
C VAL A 189 6.33 -2.84 -3.12
N TYR A 190 6.87 -1.70 -2.69
CA TYR A 190 6.70 -0.42 -3.35
C TYR A 190 7.86 -0.19 -4.31
N HIS A 191 7.58 0.15 -5.56
CA HIS A 191 8.64 0.54 -6.50
C HIS A 191 8.14 1.53 -7.55
N GLU A 192 9.04 2.32 -8.13
CA GLU A 192 8.66 3.18 -9.26
C GLU A 192 8.33 2.34 -10.51
N LYS A 193 7.32 2.78 -11.26
CA LYS A 193 7.08 2.31 -12.64
C LYS A 193 8.08 2.96 -13.58
N ARG A 194 8.21 2.39 -14.78
CA ARG A 194 8.99 3.01 -15.85
C ARG A 194 8.49 4.44 -16.11
N THR A 195 9.45 5.36 -16.29
CA THR A 195 9.18 6.78 -16.54
C THR A 195 8.18 6.97 -17.68
N ARG A 196 7.15 7.78 -17.44
CA ARG A 196 6.19 8.22 -18.46
C ARG A 196 6.37 9.71 -18.70
N ALA A 197 6.42 10.13 -19.95
CA ALA A 197 6.39 11.54 -20.33
C ALA A 197 4.99 11.85 -20.89
N GLU A 198 4.17 12.53 -20.11
CA GLU A 198 2.84 12.97 -20.54
C GLU A 198 2.91 14.43 -20.99
N LEU A 199 2.27 14.75 -22.11
CA LEU A 199 2.20 16.13 -22.60
C LEU A 199 1.03 16.82 -21.90
N VAL A 200 1.35 17.83 -21.08
CA VAL A 200 0.34 18.63 -20.37
C VAL A 200 0.30 20.05 -20.91
N PHE A 201 -0.88 20.66 -20.90
CA PHE A 201 -0.99 22.09 -21.11
C PHE A 201 -0.47 22.82 -19.89
N ASP A 202 0.50 23.70 -20.11
CA ASP A 202 0.97 24.60 -19.09
C ASP A 202 -0.13 25.60 -18.75
N GLN A 203 -0.66 25.51 -17.53
CA GLN A 203 -1.74 26.37 -17.05
C GLN A 203 -1.24 27.76 -16.62
N THR A 204 0.09 27.98 -16.60
CA THR A 204 0.69 29.20 -16.05
C THR A 204 0.90 30.32 -17.06
N HIS A 205 0.68 30.07 -18.36
CA HIS A 205 0.89 31.08 -19.40
C HIS A 205 -0.40 31.49 -20.13
N GLU A 206 -0.57 32.79 -20.37
CA GLU A 206 -1.63 33.37 -21.23
C GLU A 206 -1.64 32.80 -22.66
N ARG A 207 -0.55 32.13 -23.06
CA ARG A 207 -0.44 31.35 -24.30
C ARG A 207 -0.41 29.86 -23.98
N ARG A 208 -1.27 29.10 -24.65
CA ARG A 208 -1.30 27.64 -24.58
C ARG A 208 0.06 27.07 -24.99
N HIS A 209 0.83 26.62 -24.00
CA HIS A 209 2.10 25.95 -24.19
C HIS A 209 1.93 24.49 -23.77
N VAL A 210 2.49 23.56 -24.55
CA VAL A 210 2.48 22.13 -24.22
C VAL A 210 3.89 21.76 -23.76
N SER A 211 4.01 21.23 -22.55
CA SER A 211 5.29 20.80 -21.96
C SER A 211 5.21 19.35 -21.51
N PRO A 212 6.32 18.59 -21.59
CA PRO A 212 6.37 17.25 -21.03
C PRO A 212 6.39 17.29 -19.50
N LEU A 213 5.43 16.63 -18.87
CA LEU A 213 5.46 16.26 -17.46
C LEU A 213 6.02 14.85 -17.34
N ILE A 214 7.20 14.74 -16.73
CA ILE A 214 7.87 13.46 -16.50
C ILE A 214 7.35 12.88 -15.18
N LEU A 215 6.58 11.80 -15.27
CA LEU A 215 5.98 11.11 -14.14
C LEU A 215 6.73 9.79 -13.85
N ARG A 216 6.96 9.55 -12.55
CA ARG A 216 7.46 8.28 -12.01
C ARG A 216 6.48 7.77 -10.95
N PRO A 217 5.31 7.25 -11.37
CA PRO A 217 4.31 6.78 -10.43
C PRO A 217 4.83 5.54 -9.68
N ALA A 218 4.52 5.45 -8.39
CA ALA A 218 4.76 4.24 -7.62
C ALA A 218 3.77 3.12 -8.04
N GLN A 219 4.22 1.89 -7.88
CA GLN A 219 3.44 0.66 -7.90
C GLN A 219 3.57 0.01 -6.53
N GLN A 220 2.54 -0.72 -6.15
CA GLN A 220 2.52 -1.58 -4.99
C GLN A 220 2.18 -2.97 -5.49
N ASP A 221 3.04 -3.93 -5.16
CA ASP A 221 2.88 -5.35 -5.44
C ASP A 221 2.92 -6.11 -4.11
N PHE A 222 2.33 -7.30 -4.07
CA PHE A 222 2.21 -8.09 -2.85
C PHE A 222 2.77 -9.48 -3.01
N ILE A 223 3.39 -9.99 -1.94
CA ILE A 223 3.80 -11.38 -1.83
C ILE A 223 3.29 -11.92 -0.49
N SER A 224 2.61 -13.05 -0.51
CA SER A 224 2.21 -13.80 0.68
C SER A 224 2.75 -15.21 0.62
N TYR A 225 3.54 -15.62 1.60
CA TYR A 225 4.15 -16.94 1.65
C TYR A 225 3.67 -17.72 2.88
N ASN A 226 3.00 -18.84 2.65
CA ASN A 226 2.58 -19.75 3.71
C ASN A 226 3.72 -20.73 4.06
N VAL A 227 4.30 -20.55 5.25
CA VAL A 227 5.48 -21.31 5.71
C VAL A 227 5.16 -22.77 6.03
N GLU A 228 3.89 -23.12 6.25
CA GLU A 228 3.44 -24.48 6.58
C GLU A 228 3.17 -25.33 5.34
N THR A 229 2.73 -24.70 4.24
CA THR A 229 2.38 -25.39 3.00
C THR A 229 3.40 -25.20 1.89
N GLY A 230 4.30 -24.23 2.03
CA GLY A 230 5.24 -23.82 0.98
C GLY A 230 4.59 -23.06 -0.17
N GLN A 231 3.35 -22.58 0.00
CA GLN A 231 2.62 -21.83 -1.02
C GLN A 231 3.05 -20.36 -1.05
N LEU A 232 3.28 -19.83 -2.25
CA LEU A 232 3.60 -18.44 -2.52
C LEU A 232 2.49 -17.83 -3.38
N GLU A 233 1.97 -16.70 -2.97
CA GLU A 233 0.94 -15.94 -3.65
C GLU A 233 1.55 -14.58 -4.01
N ILE A 234 1.44 -14.17 -5.28
CA ILE A 234 1.97 -12.89 -5.75
C ILE A 234 0.84 -12.12 -6.43
N GLU A 235 0.58 -10.90 -5.98
CA GLU A 235 -0.22 -9.94 -6.74
C GLU A 235 0.72 -8.90 -7.34
N THR A 236 0.64 -8.76 -8.66
CA THR A 236 1.33 -7.72 -9.41
C THR A 236 0.59 -7.49 -10.71
N ARG A 237 0.76 -6.30 -11.28
CA ARG A 237 0.08 -5.92 -12.52
C ARG A 237 0.67 -6.58 -13.76
N PHE A 238 1.95 -6.95 -13.74
CA PHE A 238 2.67 -7.39 -14.94
C PHE A 238 3.31 -8.76 -14.72
N SER A 239 2.98 -9.72 -15.58
CA SER A 239 3.53 -11.08 -15.51
C SER A 239 5.06 -11.15 -15.59
N THR A 240 5.72 -10.20 -16.27
CA THR A 240 7.18 -10.13 -16.29
C THR A 240 7.76 -9.71 -14.94
N GLU A 241 7.06 -8.86 -14.18
CA GLU A 241 7.46 -8.47 -12.84
C GLU A 241 7.17 -9.59 -11.84
N GLU A 242 6.09 -10.34 -12.05
CA GLU A 242 5.74 -11.51 -11.26
C GLU A 242 6.86 -12.55 -11.21
N LEU A 243 7.42 -12.90 -12.38
CA LEU A 243 8.54 -13.85 -12.46
C LEU A 243 9.78 -13.33 -11.72
N VAL A 244 10.07 -12.03 -11.84
CA VAL A 244 11.18 -11.40 -11.12
C VAL A 244 10.94 -11.46 -9.61
N LEU A 245 9.75 -11.06 -9.15
CA LEU A 245 9.39 -11.10 -7.73
C LEU A 245 9.50 -12.53 -7.18
N ARG A 246 8.96 -13.52 -7.90
CA ARG A 246 9.03 -14.94 -7.53
C ARG A 246 10.48 -15.40 -7.39
N ASP A 247 11.30 -15.22 -8.42
CA ASP A 247 12.67 -15.74 -8.46
C ASP A 247 13.57 -15.04 -7.44
N GLN A 248 13.43 -13.72 -7.30
CA GLN A 248 14.21 -12.94 -6.33
C GLN A 248 13.77 -13.21 -4.89
N PHE A 249 12.47 -13.40 -4.64
CA PHE A 249 11.98 -13.85 -3.33
C PHE A 249 12.56 -15.22 -2.97
N ALA A 250 12.51 -16.17 -3.92
CA ALA A 250 13.03 -17.52 -3.71
C ALA A 250 14.54 -17.52 -3.38
N GLU A 251 15.33 -16.72 -4.10
CA GLU A 251 16.76 -16.58 -3.81
C GLU A 251 17.01 -15.88 -2.47
N CYS A 252 16.40 -14.72 -2.24
CA CYS A 252 16.75 -13.86 -1.09
C CYS A 252 16.17 -14.36 0.24
N CYS A 253 14.97 -14.93 0.20
CA CYS A 253 14.21 -15.33 1.39
C CYS A 253 14.32 -16.84 1.66
N LEU A 254 14.47 -17.67 0.62
CA LEU A 254 14.52 -19.13 0.74
C LEU A 254 15.90 -19.71 0.40
N GLY A 255 16.83 -18.92 -0.14
CA GLY A 255 18.18 -19.34 -0.52
C GLY A 255 18.23 -20.21 -1.77
N ASP A 256 17.21 -20.16 -2.62
CA ASP A 256 17.07 -21.04 -3.79
C ASP A 256 16.20 -20.40 -4.87
N GLY A 257 16.80 -19.68 -5.83
CA GLY A 257 16.11 -18.96 -6.90
C GLY A 257 15.26 -19.83 -7.84
N THR A 258 15.42 -21.16 -7.81
CA THR A 258 14.64 -22.09 -8.65
C THR A 258 13.51 -22.79 -7.89
N PHE A 259 13.32 -22.45 -6.61
CA PHE A 259 12.39 -23.13 -5.70
C PHE A 259 10.93 -23.21 -6.19
N PHE A 260 10.49 -22.25 -7.02
CA PHE A 260 9.14 -22.19 -7.61
C PHE A 260 9.13 -22.37 -9.14
N GLN A 261 10.18 -22.95 -9.73
CA GLN A 261 10.31 -23.09 -11.19
C GLN A 261 9.89 -24.45 -11.74
N ASP A 262 9.51 -25.40 -10.88
CA ASP A 262 9.06 -26.71 -11.36
C ASP A 262 7.70 -26.57 -12.08
N PRO A 263 7.54 -27.09 -13.31
CA PRO A 263 6.25 -27.05 -14.02
C PRO A 263 5.06 -27.62 -13.24
N ALA A 264 5.29 -28.53 -12.29
CA ALA A 264 4.26 -29.08 -11.42
C ALA A 264 3.88 -28.14 -10.24
N THR A 265 4.55 -27.00 -10.11
CA THR A 265 4.39 -26.06 -8.98
C THR A 265 3.60 -24.80 -9.30
N ALA A 266 3.34 -24.52 -10.58
CA ALA A 266 2.51 -23.41 -11.02
C ALA A 266 1.07 -23.90 -11.23
N ASP A 267 0.34 -24.10 -10.14
CA ASP A 267 -1.12 -24.20 -10.20
C ASP A 267 -1.67 -22.78 -10.34
N LEU A 268 -1.64 -22.26 -11.57
CA LEU A 268 -2.48 -21.12 -11.92
C LEU A 268 -3.92 -21.64 -11.87
N LEU A 269 -4.57 -21.50 -10.71
CA LEU A 269 -6.01 -21.71 -10.58
C LEU A 269 -6.71 -20.63 -11.41
N ASP A 270 -6.82 -20.88 -12.71
CA ASP A 270 -7.59 -20.06 -13.62
C ASP A 270 -9.08 -20.33 -13.38
N LEU A 271 -9.67 -19.56 -12.48
CA LEU A 271 -11.09 -19.62 -12.16
C LEU A 271 -11.98 -19.13 -13.31
N SER A 272 -11.42 -18.65 -14.43
CA SER A 272 -12.22 -18.35 -15.64
C SER A 272 -12.98 -19.57 -16.14
N ARG A 273 -12.49 -20.78 -15.87
CA ARG A 273 -13.16 -22.05 -16.16
C ARG A 273 -14.46 -22.28 -15.40
N ILE A 274 -14.66 -21.63 -14.25
CA ILE A 274 -15.94 -21.69 -13.51
C ILE A 274 -17.03 -20.90 -14.24
N VAL A 275 -16.63 -19.99 -15.13
CA VAL A 275 -17.52 -19.10 -15.90
C VAL A 275 -17.81 -19.66 -17.30
N ASP A 276 -17.16 -20.75 -17.71
CA ASP A 276 -17.42 -21.43 -18.98
C ASP A 276 -18.76 -22.18 -18.92
N ASP A 277 -19.56 -22.09 -19.99
CA ASP A 277 -20.89 -22.71 -20.09
C ASP A 277 -20.88 -24.25 -19.91
N ASP A 278 -19.70 -24.88 -20.03
CA ASP A 278 -19.48 -26.33 -19.92
C ASP A 278 -18.94 -26.76 -18.54
N PHE A 279 -18.90 -25.87 -17.54
CA PHE A 279 -18.45 -26.21 -16.20
C PHE A 279 -19.47 -27.09 -15.46
N ASP A 280 -19.09 -28.33 -15.16
CA ASP A 280 -19.89 -29.28 -14.37
C ASP A 280 -19.15 -29.66 -13.08
N MET A 281 -19.83 -29.52 -11.94
CA MET A 281 -19.36 -29.98 -10.64
C MET A 281 -20.06 -31.30 -10.34
N PRO A 282 -19.37 -32.45 -10.38
CA PRO A 282 -19.98 -33.72 -10.01
C PRO A 282 -20.36 -33.64 -8.53
N VAL A 283 -21.66 -33.50 -8.28
CA VAL A 283 -22.25 -33.66 -6.96
C VAL A 283 -22.30 -35.15 -6.68
N ASP A 284 -21.54 -35.60 -5.67
CA ASP A 284 -21.73 -36.94 -5.11
C ASP A 284 -23.16 -37.02 -4.56
N GLU A 285 -23.98 -37.86 -5.18
CA GLU A 285 -25.31 -38.20 -4.68
C GLU A 285 -25.16 -39.08 -3.42
N GLY A 286 -25.05 -38.40 -2.27
CA GLY A 286 -25.23 -39.00 -0.94
C GLY A 286 -26.70 -39.08 -0.54
#